data_AF-A0A0C2Z4R4-F1
#
_entry.id   AF-A0A0C2Z4R4-F1
#
_cell.length_a   1.000
_cell.length_b   1.000
_cell.length_c   1.000
_cell.angle_alpha   90.00
_cell.angle_beta   90.00
_cell.angle_gamma   90.00
#
_symmetry.space_group_name_H-M   'P 1'
#
loop_
_entity.id
_entity.type
_entity.pdbx_description
1 polymer ?
#
loop_
_entity_poly.entity_id
_entity_poly.type
_entity_poly.pdbx_seq_one_letter_code
_entity_poly.pdbx_strand_id
1 'polypeptide(L)'
;MNMLKLSLFVLLFSVLDARTIAIPPKTQQLLVIVSKNWETKYATLKRYEKKSNKWQQVGKSIEVIIGRNGMAWGGWDIQSPQRCNAYQT
;
A
#
# COMPACT_ATOMS: atom_id res chain seq x y z
N MET A 1 -17.15 19.63 -43.00
CA MET A 1 -16.63 18.25 -43.11
C MET A 1 -15.47 17.93 -42.14
N ASN A 2 -15.28 18.65 -41.02
CA ASN A 2 -14.13 18.41 -40.13
C ASN A 2 -14.51 18.22 -38.64
N MET A 3 -15.76 18.45 -38.24
CA MET A 3 -16.18 18.35 -36.82
C MET A 3 -16.33 16.89 -36.32
N LEU A 4 -16.79 15.95 -37.17
CA LEU A 4 -16.87 14.53 -36.81
C LEU A 4 -15.48 13.88 -36.68
N LYS A 5 -14.53 14.28 -37.54
CA LYS A 5 -13.12 13.84 -37.48
C LYS A 5 -12.40 14.38 -36.25
N LEU A 6 -12.70 15.62 -35.83
CA LEU A 6 -12.12 16.22 -34.63
C LEU A 6 -12.58 15.49 -33.37
N SER A 7 -13.86 15.11 -33.29
CA SER A 7 -14.40 14.32 -32.17
C SER A 7 -13.79 12.91 -32.09
N LEU A 8 -13.63 12.25 -33.25
CA LEU A 8 -12.97 10.94 -33.32
C LEU A 8 -11.50 11.01 -32.86
N PHE A 9 -10.79 12.10 -33.18
CA PHE A 9 -9.40 12.32 -32.80
C PHE A 9 -9.24 12.57 -31.28
N VAL A 10 -10.15 13.35 -30.67
CA VAL A 10 -10.15 13.60 -29.22
C VAL A 10 -10.46 12.33 -28.42
N LEU A 11 -11.40 11.51 -28.89
CA LEU A 11 -11.69 10.21 -28.28
C LEU A 11 -10.50 9.23 -28.39
N LEU A 12 -9.77 9.25 -29.50
CA LEU A 12 -8.56 8.43 -29.68
C LEU A 12 -7.42 8.85 -28.72
N PHE A 13 -7.29 10.15 -28.45
CA PHE A 13 -6.20 10.70 -27.62
C PHE A 13 -6.44 10.53 -26.12
N SER A 14 -7.69 10.33 -25.68
CA SER A 14 -8.07 10.27 -24.26
C SER A 14 -7.61 8.99 -23.53
N VAL A 15 -7.05 8.00 -24.24
CA VAL A 15 -6.78 6.65 -23.69
C VAL A 15 -5.34 6.48 -23.16
N LEU A 16 -4.47 7.50 -23.22
CA LEU A 16 -3.03 7.32 -22.93
C LEU A 16 -2.55 7.58 -21.49
N ASP A 17 -3.39 7.99 -20.54
CA ASP A 17 -2.91 8.28 -19.17
C ASP A 17 -2.97 7.04 -18.25
N ALA A 18 -2.22 5.99 -18.62
CA ALA A 18 -1.97 4.85 -17.73
C ALA A 18 -0.82 5.22 -16.77
N ARG A 19 -1.15 5.89 -15.67
CA ARG A 19 -0.17 6.24 -14.64
C ARG A 19 0.33 4.97 -13.96
N THR A 20 1.53 4.54 -14.31
CA THR A 20 2.23 3.50 -13.55
C THR A 20 2.74 4.13 -12.25
N ILE A 21 2.31 3.58 -11.11
CA ILE A 21 2.88 3.95 -9.81
C ILE A 21 4.23 3.25 -9.73
N ALA A 22 5.29 3.96 -10.13
CA ALA A 22 6.65 3.46 -10.04
C ALA A 22 7.21 3.72 -8.63
N ILE A 23 7.83 2.70 -8.04
CA ILE A 23 8.59 2.85 -6.81
C ILE A 23 9.88 3.60 -7.16
N PRO A 24 10.24 4.71 -6.47
CA PRO A 24 11.46 5.45 -6.78
C PRO A 24 12.68 4.52 -6.81
N PRO A 25 13.57 4.64 -7.81
CA PRO A 25 14.61 3.63 -8.07
C PRO A 25 15.60 3.47 -6.90
N LYS A 26 15.79 4.53 -6.11
CA LYS A 26 16.67 4.56 -4.93
C LYS A 26 16.07 3.89 -3.69
N THR A 27 14.78 3.54 -3.71
CA THR A 27 14.11 2.87 -2.58
C THR A 27 14.76 1.52 -2.29
N GLN A 28 15.19 1.32 -1.04
CA GLN A 28 15.82 0.07 -0.59
C GLN A 28 14.92 -0.79 0.30
N GLN A 29 13.83 -0.22 0.81
CA GLN A 29 12.96 -0.88 1.79
C GLN A 29 11.49 -0.63 1.46
N LEU A 30 10.66 -1.65 1.70
CA LEU A 30 9.21 -1.55 1.54
C LEU A 30 8.49 -2.24 2.70
N LEU A 31 7.36 -1.64 3.09
CA LEU A 31 6.34 -2.27 3.91
C LEU A 31 5.14 -2.53 3.02
N VAL A 32 4.70 -3.78 2.95
CA VAL A 32 3.53 -4.19 2.17
C VAL A 32 2.50 -4.74 3.14
N ILE A 33 1.32 -4.13 3.18
CA ILE A 33 0.21 -4.56 4.03
C ILE A 33 -0.90 -5.09 3.12
N VAL A 34 -1.35 -6.31 3.39
CA VAL A 34 -2.40 -6.98 2.61
C VAL A 34 -3.54 -7.37 3.53
N SER A 35 -4.74 -6.88 3.23
CA SER A 35 -5.99 -7.34 3.83
C SER A 35 -6.78 -8.20 2.84
N LYS A 36 -7.69 -9.03 3.35
CA LYS A 36 -8.55 -9.87 2.51
C LYS A 36 -9.54 -9.05 1.67
N ASN A 37 -10.08 -7.98 2.26
CA ASN A 37 -11.04 -7.07 1.66
C ASN A 37 -11.06 -5.73 2.42
N TRP A 38 -11.95 -4.82 2.01
CA TRP A 38 -12.10 -3.49 2.61
C TRP A 38 -12.83 -3.47 3.95
N GLU A 39 -13.56 -4.53 4.28
CA GLU A 39 -14.41 -4.62 5.48
C GLU A 39 -13.66 -5.23 6.68
N THR A 40 -12.61 -6.02 6.44
CA THR A 40 -11.80 -6.61 7.51
C THR A 40 -10.84 -5.58 8.11
N LYS A 41 -10.75 -5.61 9.44
CA LYS A 41 -9.74 -4.84 10.19
C LYS A 41 -8.41 -5.57 10.33
N TYR A 42 -8.33 -6.87 10.07
CA TYR A 42 -7.09 -7.64 10.17
C TYR A 42 -6.36 -7.70 8.82
N ALA A 43 -5.04 -7.55 8.88
CA ALA A 43 -4.17 -7.59 7.72
C ALA A 43 -2.81 -8.21 8.08
N THR A 44 -2.02 -8.52 7.05
CA THR A 44 -0.65 -9.02 7.20
C THR A 44 0.33 -8.00 6.67
N LEU A 45 1.27 -7.57 7.51
CA LEU A 45 2.41 -6.75 7.14
C LEU A 45 3.60 -7.64 6.78
N LYS A 46 4.19 -7.36 5.62
CA LYS A 46 5.44 -7.95 5.12
C LYS A 46 6.47 -6.85 4.93
N ARG A 47 7.72 -7.16 5.26
CA ARG A 47 8.86 -6.25 5.11
C ARG A 47 9.75 -6.77 3.99
N TYR A 48 10.21 -5.86 3.14
CA TYR A 48 11.12 -6.19 2.05
C TYR A 48 12.33 -5.28 2.05
N GLU A 49 13.46 -5.85 1.68
CA GLU A 49 14.69 -5.14 1.34
C GLU A 49 15.06 -5.41 -0.11
N LYS A 50 15.67 -4.43 -0.77
CA LYS A 50 16.20 -4.58 -2.11
C LYS A 50 17.65 -5.06 -2.02
N LYS A 51 17.92 -6.27 -2.49
CA LYS A 51 19.28 -6.84 -2.58
C LYS A 51 19.56 -7.25 -4.02
N SER A 52 20.67 -6.79 -4.58
CA SER A 52 21.05 -7.04 -5.98
C SER A 52 19.90 -6.75 -6.96
N ASN A 53 19.25 -5.59 -6.79
CA ASN A 53 18.08 -5.15 -7.56
C ASN A 53 16.83 -6.04 -7.48
N LYS A 54 16.77 -6.98 -6.53
CA LYS A 54 15.60 -7.84 -6.28
C LYS A 54 15.03 -7.57 -4.90
N TRP A 55 13.70 -7.56 -4.80
CA TRP A 55 13.02 -7.49 -3.50
C TRP A 55 13.08 -8.84 -2.81
N GLN A 56 13.53 -8.83 -1.56
CA GLN A 56 13.61 -10.00 -0.70
C GLN A 56 12.82 -9.73 0.56
N GLN A 57 11.93 -10.65 0.94
CA GLN A 57 11.23 -10.53 2.21
C GLN A 57 12.22 -10.68 3.35
N VAL A 58 12.10 -9.84 4.37
CA VAL A 58 12.93 -9.89 5.57
C VAL A 58 12.08 -10.13 6.81
N GLY A 59 12.50 -11.12 7.60
CA GLY A 59 11.81 -11.55 8.81
C GLY A 59 10.44 -12.21 8.56
N LYS A 60 9.78 -12.56 9.67
CA LYS A 60 8.43 -13.12 9.65
C LYS A 60 7.40 -12.04 9.34
N SER A 61 6.29 -12.45 8.73
CA SER A 61 5.10 -11.62 8.58
C SER A 61 4.52 -11.25 9.94
N ILE A 62 3.91 -10.09 10.04
CA ILE A 62 3.33 -9.56 11.27
C ILE A 62 1.83 -9.35 11.06
N GLU A 63 0.99 -9.85 11.96
CA GLU A 63 -0.43 -9.55 11.95
C GLU A 63 -0.65 -8.11 12.46
N VAL A 64 -1.42 -7.32 11.70
CA VAL A 64 -1.68 -5.92 11.99
C VAL A 64 -3.17 -5.61 11.87
N ILE A 65 -3.60 -4.53 12.54
CA ILE A 65 -4.96 -4.02 12.43
C ILE A 65 -4.94 -2.73 11.57
N ILE A 66 -5.89 -2.61 10.64
CA ILE A 66 -6.04 -1.49 9.70
C ILE A 66 -7.48 -0.95 9.69
N GLY A 67 -7.66 0.26 9.14
CA GLY A 67 -8.97 0.87 8.87
C GLY A 67 -9.52 1.75 10.00
N ARG A 68 -10.63 2.46 9.72
CA ARG A 68 -11.28 3.41 10.64
C ARG A 68 -11.74 2.76 11.94
N ASN A 69 -12.23 1.52 11.87
CA ASN A 69 -12.73 0.74 13.02
C ASN A 69 -11.62 -0.08 13.70
N GLY A 70 -10.37 0.07 13.25
CA GLY A 70 -9.18 -0.60 13.75
C GLY A 70 -8.15 0.39 14.28
N MET A 71 -8.58 1.33 15.12
CA MET A 71 -7.95 2.57 15.61
C MET A 71 -6.40 2.60 15.71
N ALA A 72 -5.70 2.59 14.57
CA ALA A 72 -4.32 3.06 14.47
C ALA A 72 -4.26 4.60 14.39
N TRP A 73 -5.38 5.26 14.04
CA TRP A 73 -5.46 6.72 13.80
C TRP A 73 -6.83 7.33 14.16
N GLY A 74 -7.59 6.74 15.09
CA GLY A 74 -9.00 7.07 15.33
C GLY A 74 -9.39 7.13 16.80
N GLY A 75 -8.63 7.92 17.58
CA GLY A 75 -8.85 8.15 19.00
C GLY A 75 -7.52 8.59 19.60
N TRP A 76 -7.22 9.89 19.56
CA TRP A 76 -6.10 10.45 20.32
C TRP A 76 -6.45 10.40 21.80
N ASP A 77 -6.22 9.26 22.43
CA ASP A 77 -5.97 9.18 23.86
C ASP A 77 -4.73 8.30 24.07
N ILE A 78 -3.59 8.96 24.28
CA ILE A 78 -2.26 8.34 24.43
C ILE A 78 -2.10 7.81 25.86
N GLN A 79 -3.16 7.24 26.44
CA GLN A 79 -3.15 6.60 27.75
C GLN A 79 -3.75 5.20 27.66
N SER A 80 -3.00 4.27 27.07
CA SER A 80 -3.07 2.88 27.52
C SER A 80 -1.70 2.20 27.42
N PRO A 81 -0.98 2.01 28.53
CA PRO A 81 0.28 1.29 28.55
C PRO A 81 0.00 -0.21 28.63
N GLN A 82 -0.46 -0.84 27.56
CA GLN A 82 -0.58 -2.31 27.41
C GLN A 82 -0.52 -2.59 25.89
N ARG A 83 0.45 -3.28 25.28
CA ARG A 83 1.22 -4.46 25.67
C ARG A 83 2.36 -4.63 24.64
N CYS A 84 3.56 -4.11 24.90
CA CYS A 84 4.76 -4.48 24.14
C CYS A 84 5.40 -5.72 24.77
N ASN A 85 4.72 -6.88 24.73
CA ASN A 85 5.24 -8.16 25.27
C ASN A 85 4.97 -9.33 24.30
N ALA A 86 5.25 -9.16 23.01
CA ALA A 86 5.07 -10.24 22.02
C ALA A 86 6.35 -10.62 21.24
N TYR A 87 7.52 -10.08 21.62
CA TYR A 87 8.79 -10.39 20.96
C TYR A 87 9.91 -10.68 21.96
N GLN A 88 9.64 -11.54 22.94
CA GLN A 88 10.67 -12.22 23.73
C GLN A 88 10.54 -13.73 23.52
N THR A 89 11.23 -14.23 22.50
CA THR A 89 11.80 -15.59 22.39
C THR A 89 12.94 -15.52 21.40
#